data_AF-A0A8C5Z6I4-F1
#
_entry.id   AF-A0A8C5Z6I4-F1
#
_cell.length_a   1.000
_cell.length_b   1.000
_cell.length_c   1.000
_cell.angle_alpha   90.00
_cell.angle_beta   90.00
_cell.angle_gamma   90.00
#
_symmetry.space_group_name_H-M   'P 1'
#
loop_
_entity.id
_entity.type
_entity.pdbx_description
1 polymer ?
#
loop_
_entity_poly.entity_id
_entity_poly.type
_entity_poly.pdbx_seq_one_letter_code
_entity_poly.pdbx_strand_id
1 'polypeptide(L)'
;MLGRRRMYLDVSTWEQKLQELIQQEKPWAKWTLKLDENIQPGGMARGWRQYMQRAFGRFCCSSCHRSWASAQVKILCHMSTQHRIYNGQVLLRIFAQRCQKCSWSQFENPEFSSDSTMRILNNLAQCILHSYYGHNFRKMPVAPVVGLNGPHDRSNCEACTLGICVRGSQVPIKKPTESPPSGPNPRFLIFYGNEIPGDPPLEFTSDDIIRIFCFALFFIVWIVICAKQNKSNW
;
A
#
# COMPACT_ATOMS: atom_id res chain seq x y z
N MET A 1 16.56 -27.73 -16.02
CA MET A 1 15.76 -26.59 -16.51
C MET A 1 16.22 -25.35 -15.77
N LEU A 2 17.12 -24.60 -16.42
CA LEU A 2 17.94 -23.55 -15.81
C LEU A 2 17.20 -22.22 -15.86
N GLY A 3 17.24 -21.49 -14.74
CA GLY A 3 17.37 -20.02 -14.80
C GLY A 3 16.16 -19.17 -14.46
N ARG A 4 15.28 -19.54 -13.52
CA ARG A 4 14.37 -18.58 -12.85
C ARG A 4 15.15 -17.73 -11.84
N ARG A 5 16.18 -17.00 -12.31
CA ARG A 5 16.97 -16.05 -11.53
C ARG A 5 17.07 -14.74 -12.30
N ARG A 6 16.07 -13.88 -12.12
CA ARG A 6 16.23 -12.44 -12.33
C ARG A 6 15.24 -11.73 -11.39
N MET A 7 15.80 -11.22 -10.29
CA MET A 7 15.20 -10.32 -9.31
C MET A 7 13.87 -10.82 -8.70
N TYR A 8 13.98 -11.81 -7.79
CA TYR A 8 13.02 -11.90 -6.69
C TYR A 8 13.08 -10.52 -6.04
N LEU A 9 11.98 -9.76 -6.08
CA LEU A 9 11.81 -8.64 -5.15
C LEU A 9 12.33 -9.14 -3.81
N ASP A 10 13.25 -8.43 -3.15
CA ASP A 10 13.69 -8.91 -1.86
C ASP A 10 12.56 -8.72 -0.85
N VAL A 11 11.66 -9.69 -0.82
CA VAL A 11 10.48 -9.74 0.03
C VAL A 11 10.90 -9.63 1.48
N SER A 12 12.09 -10.12 1.84
CA SER A 12 12.62 -9.98 3.21
C SER A 12 12.95 -8.53 3.53
N THR A 13 13.59 -7.80 2.61
CA THR A 13 13.79 -6.34 2.75
C THR A 13 12.47 -5.58 2.80
N TRP A 14 11.48 -5.96 1.98
CA TRP A 14 10.15 -5.32 1.99
C TRP A 14 9.40 -5.58 3.31
N GLU A 15 9.45 -6.81 3.81
CA GLU A 15 8.88 -7.19 5.10
C GLU A 15 9.52 -6.41 6.25
N GLN A 16 10.86 -6.38 6.30
CA GLN A 16 11.59 -5.64 7.32
C GLN A 16 11.20 -4.16 7.30
N LYS A 17 11.20 -3.53 6.12
CA LYS A 17 10.86 -2.11 6.01
C LYS A 17 9.40 -1.83 6.39
N LEU A 18 8.47 -2.70 6.00
CA LEU A 18 7.08 -2.58 6.42
C LEU A 18 6.95 -2.68 7.95
N GLN A 19 7.65 -3.65 8.54
CA GLN A 19 7.67 -3.88 9.98
C GLN A 19 8.20 -2.64 10.72
N GLU A 20 9.30 -2.03 10.26
CA GLU A 20 9.83 -0.78 10.81
C GLU A 20 8.80 0.35 10.77
N LEU A 21 8.12 0.55 9.63
CA LEU A 21 7.11 1.61 9.47
C LEU A 21 5.92 1.44 10.42
N ILE A 22 5.47 0.20 10.65
CA ILE A 22 4.37 -0.07 11.58
C ILE A 22 4.84 0.12 13.03
N GLN A 23 6.05 -0.32 13.36
CA GLN A 23 6.60 -0.23 14.72
C GLN A 23 6.89 1.18 15.20
N GLN A 24 7.09 2.14 14.28
CA GLN A 24 7.17 3.56 14.62
C GLN A 24 5.91 4.02 15.38
N GLU A 25 4.73 3.53 14.99
CA GLU A 25 3.45 3.91 15.62
C GLU A 25 2.94 2.88 16.64
N LYS A 26 3.30 1.60 16.44
CA LYS A 26 2.85 0.47 17.27
C LYS A 26 4.04 -0.46 17.53
N PRO A 27 4.93 -0.13 18.50
CA PRO A 27 6.17 -0.89 18.73
C PRO A 27 5.97 -2.39 19.01
N TRP A 28 4.83 -2.75 19.60
CA TRP A 28 4.45 -4.13 19.90
C TRP A 28 3.88 -4.92 18.72
N ALA A 29 3.53 -4.25 17.61
CA ALA A 29 2.89 -4.90 16.47
C ALA A 29 3.92 -5.65 15.64
N LYS A 30 3.60 -6.87 15.26
CA LYS A 30 4.40 -7.73 14.38
C LYS A 30 3.60 -8.08 13.14
N TRP A 31 4.14 -7.76 11.98
CA TRP A 31 3.54 -7.98 10.68
C TRP A 31 4.51 -8.73 9.79
N THR A 32 4.00 -9.75 9.11
CA THR A 32 4.74 -10.49 8.08
C THR A 32 4.20 -10.13 6.70
N LEU A 33 5.04 -10.23 5.68
CA LEU A 33 4.69 -9.95 4.29
C LEU A 33 5.17 -11.10 3.41
N LYS A 34 4.24 -11.71 2.68
CA LYS A 34 4.53 -12.80 1.75
C LYS A 34 3.98 -12.48 0.37
N LEU A 35 4.73 -12.84 -0.66
CA LEU A 35 4.19 -12.87 -2.02
C LEU A 35 3.29 -14.09 -2.20
N ASP A 36 2.13 -13.89 -2.78
CA ASP A 36 1.22 -14.96 -3.17
C ASP A 36 0.56 -14.60 -4.51
N GLU A 37 0.95 -15.31 -5.57
CA GLU A 37 0.39 -15.09 -6.92
C GLU A 37 -1.06 -15.60 -7.04
N ASN A 38 -1.56 -16.35 -6.07
CA ASN A 38 -2.88 -16.99 -6.13
C ASN A 38 -3.98 -16.13 -5.52
N ILE A 39 -3.66 -15.10 -4.75
CA ILE A 39 -4.69 -14.23 -4.18
C ILE A 39 -5.42 -13.46 -5.29
N GLN A 40 -6.74 -13.45 -5.21
CA GLN A 40 -7.63 -12.82 -6.17
C GLN A 40 -8.45 -11.72 -5.49
N PRO A 41 -8.83 -10.66 -6.22
CA PRO A 41 -9.75 -9.66 -5.69
C PRO A 41 -11.08 -10.30 -5.26
N GLY A 42 -11.54 -10.00 -4.05
CA GLY A 42 -12.83 -10.49 -3.53
C GLY A 42 -12.87 -11.95 -3.10
N GLY A 43 -11.86 -12.76 -3.40
CA GLY A 43 -11.72 -14.14 -2.94
C GLY A 43 -11.15 -14.27 -1.52
N MET A 44 -11.48 -13.35 -0.61
CA MET A 44 -10.91 -13.32 0.73
C MET A 44 -11.64 -14.25 1.70
N ALA A 45 -10.88 -14.98 2.52
CA ALA A 45 -11.43 -15.69 3.67
C ALA A 45 -12.00 -14.71 4.71
N ARG A 46 -12.91 -15.19 5.57
CA ARG A 46 -13.47 -14.40 6.67
C ARG A 46 -12.35 -13.89 7.59
N GLY A 47 -12.47 -12.63 8.03
CA GLY A 47 -11.48 -11.96 8.89
C GLY A 47 -10.35 -11.27 8.14
N TRP A 48 -10.23 -11.47 6.83
CA TRP A 48 -9.27 -10.74 5.99
C TRP A 48 -9.84 -9.43 5.47
N ARG A 49 -8.96 -8.47 5.22
CA ARG A 49 -9.24 -7.17 4.59
C ARG A 49 -8.44 -7.02 3.31
N GLN A 50 -9.05 -6.37 2.31
CA GLN A 50 -8.40 -6.10 1.03
C GLN A 50 -7.91 -4.67 0.97
N TYR A 51 -6.74 -4.48 0.39
CA TYR A 51 -6.25 -3.19 -0.05
C TYR A 51 -5.67 -3.32 -1.46
N MET A 52 -5.90 -2.32 -2.30
CA MET A 52 -5.36 -2.29 -3.66
C MET A 52 -4.72 -0.94 -3.92
N GLN A 53 -3.54 -0.96 -4.55
CA GLN A 53 -2.82 0.25 -4.91
C GLN A 53 -2.21 0.17 -6.32
N ARG A 54 -1.73 1.32 -6.78
CA ARG A 54 -0.99 1.46 -8.04
C ARG A 54 0.43 1.89 -7.75
N ALA A 55 1.37 1.40 -8.54
CA ALA A 55 2.76 1.80 -8.47
C ALA A 55 3.34 2.06 -9.87
N PHE A 56 4.44 2.83 -9.88
CA PHE A 56 5.31 2.92 -11.03
C PHE A 56 6.31 1.77 -10.99
N GLY A 57 6.40 0.98 -12.06
CA GLY A 57 7.37 -0.11 -12.19
C GLY A 57 7.95 -0.17 -13.59
N ARG A 58 9.16 -0.72 -13.70
CA ARG A 58 9.83 -1.00 -14.97
C ARG A 58 9.76 -2.48 -15.26
N PHE A 59 9.71 -2.84 -16.52
CA PHE A 59 9.63 -4.23 -16.97
C PHE A 59 10.75 -4.46 -17.98
N CYS A 60 11.22 -5.69 -18.06
CA CYS A 60 12.19 -6.13 -19.06
C CYS A 60 11.71 -7.45 -19.65
N CYS A 61 11.57 -7.51 -20.98
CA CYS A 61 11.17 -8.74 -21.63
C CYS A 61 12.31 -9.76 -21.57
N SER A 62 12.03 -10.94 -21.03
CA SER A 62 12.94 -12.07 -21.01
C SER A 62 13.34 -12.54 -22.42
N SER A 63 12.45 -12.40 -23.41
CA SER A 63 12.68 -12.89 -24.78
C SER A 63 13.39 -11.88 -25.70
N CYS A 64 12.96 -10.62 -25.71
CA CYS A 64 13.51 -9.62 -26.65
C CYS A 64 14.33 -8.50 -25.97
N HIS A 65 14.48 -8.56 -24.65
CA HIS A 65 15.23 -7.60 -23.82
C HIS A 65 14.77 -6.14 -23.93
N ARG A 66 13.62 -5.88 -24.57
CA ARG A 66 13.00 -4.57 -24.55
C ARG A 66 12.52 -4.27 -23.13
N SER A 67 12.88 -3.08 -22.64
CA SER A 67 12.35 -2.56 -21.39
C SER A 67 11.24 -1.53 -21.64
N TRP A 68 10.29 -1.47 -20.72
CA TRP A 68 9.25 -0.44 -20.70
C TRP A 68 8.93 -0.07 -19.26
N ALA A 69 8.21 1.03 -19.06
CA ALA A 69 7.75 1.45 -17.75
C ALA A 69 6.22 1.53 -17.74
N SER A 70 5.63 1.28 -16.58
CA SER A 70 4.20 1.41 -16.36
C SER A 70 3.95 2.17 -15.08
N ALA A 71 3.08 3.15 -15.21
CA ALA A 71 2.55 3.98 -14.15
C ALA A 71 1.32 3.31 -13.47
N GLN A 72 0.96 2.10 -13.92
CA GLN A 72 -0.31 1.44 -13.66
C GLN A 72 -0.12 0.01 -13.12
N VAL A 73 1.03 -0.30 -12.52
CA VAL A 73 1.25 -1.61 -11.91
C VAL A 73 0.27 -1.78 -10.76
N LYS A 74 -0.58 -2.80 -10.84
CA LYS A 74 -1.55 -3.10 -9.79
C LYS A 74 -0.88 -3.94 -8.71
N ILE A 75 -1.19 -3.62 -7.46
CA ILE A 75 -0.74 -4.36 -6.30
C ILE A 75 -1.97 -4.65 -5.44
N LEU A 76 -2.21 -5.93 -5.16
CA LEU A 76 -3.27 -6.42 -4.31
C LEU A 76 -2.66 -6.91 -3.00
N CYS A 77 -3.23 -6.46 -1.89
CA CYS A 77 -2.86 -6.89 -0.55
C CYS A 77 -4.10 -7.51 0.13
N HIS A 78 -3.95 -8.71 0.68
CA HIS A 78 -4.86 -9.28 1.65
C HIS A 78 -4.19 -9.22 3.02
N MET A 79 -4.87 -8.64 4.01
CA MET A 79 -4.31 -8.39 5.33
C MET A 79 -5.21 -9.02 6.39
N SER A 80 -4.64 -9.66 7.40
CA SER A 80 -5.40 -10.23 8.52
C SER A 80 -4.58 -10.22 9.80
N THR A 81 -5.24 -10.21 10.95
CA THR A 81 -4.62 -10.44 12.25
C THR A 81 -4.98 -11.84 12.74
N GLN A 82 -3.98 -12.61 13.17
CA GLN A 82 -4.19 -13.97 13.65
C GLN A 82 -4.74 -13.95 15.08
N HIS A 83 -6.07 -13.88 15.24
CA HIS A 83 -6.81 -13.95 16.53
C HIS A 83 -6.43 -12.90 17.59
N ARG A 84 -5.31 -12.18 17.42
CA ARG A 84 -4.73 -11.22 18.32
C ARG A 84 -4.21 -10.06 17.48
N ILE A 85 -4.62 -8.85 17.86
CA ILE A 85 -4.34 -7.62 17.09
C ILE A 85 -2.84 -7.33 16.91
N TYR A 86 -1.97 -7.92 17.73
CA TYR A 86 -0.53 -7.67 17.70
C TYR A 86 0.25 -8.51 16.68
N ASN A 87 -0.34 -9.57 16.11
CA ASN A 87 0.28 -10.40 15.08
C ASN A 87 -0.54 -10.35 13.78
N GLY A 88 -0.04 -9.64 12.79
CA GLY A 88 -0.62 -9.50 11.48
C GLY A 88 0.14 -10.22 10.37
N GLN A 89 -0.56 -10.47 9.27
CA GLN A 89 0.00 -11.00 8.05
C GLN A 89 -0.55 -10.23 6.85
N VAL A 90 0.34 -9.98 5.88
CA VAL A 90 0.02 -9.49 4.55
C VAL A 90 0.38 -10.56 3.53
N LEU A 91 -0.58 -10.88 2.66
CA LEU A 91 -0.34 -11.55 1.39
C LEU A 91 -0.38 -10.50 0.28
N LEU A 92 0.64 -10.49 -0.56
CA LEU A 92 0.89 -9.48 -1.57
C LEU A 92 0.93 -10.14 -2.95
N ARG A 93 0.16 -9.60 -3.89
CA ARG A 93 0.25 -9.92 -5.31
C ARG A 93 0.57 -8.68 -6.11
N ILE A 94 1.60 -8.78 -6.94
CA ILE A 94 2.00 -7.74 -7.88
C ILE A 94 1.64 -8.23 -9.28
N PHE A 95 0.83 -7.46 -10.00
CA PHE A 95 0.38 -7.87 -11.33
C PHE A 95 1.41 -7.48 -12.39
N ALA A 96 1.68 -8.44 -13.27
CA ALA A 96 2.68 -8.39 -14.31
C ALA A 96 2.15 -7.79 -15.64
N GLN A 97 3.04 -7.60 -16.61
CA GLN A 97 2.70 -7.12 -17.96
C GLN A 97 3.41 -7.92 -19.05
N ARG A 98 2.74 -8.08 -20.20
CA ARG A 98 3.32 -8.69 -21.42
C ARG A 98 4.11 -7.68 -22.22
N CYS A 99 5.04 -8.20 -23.03
CA CYS A 99 5.78 -7.38 -23.97
C CYS A 99 4.92 -7.04 -25.19
N GLN A 100 4.78 -5.75 -25.49
CA GLN A 100 4.03 -5.24 -26.65
C GLN A 100 4.51 -5.75 -28.01
N LYS A 101 5.79 -6.14 -28.13
CA LYS A 101 6.39 -6.56 -29.40
C LYS A 101 6.24 -8.06 -29.66
N CYS A 102 6.13 -8.86 -28.62
CA CYS A 102 6.23 -10.31 -28.72
C CYS A 102 4.82 -10.95 -28.65
N SER A 103 4.41 -11.59 -29.74
CA SER A 103 3.09 -12.19 -29.91
C SER A 103 2.75 -13.30 -28.89
N TRP A 104 3.78 -13.93 -28.30
CA TRP A 104 3.66 -15.03 -27.33
C TRP A 104 4.46 -14.74 -26.04
N SER A 105 4.56 -13.46 -25.65
CA SER A 105 5.27 -13.12 -24.43
C SER A 105 4.55 -13.61 -23.18
N GLN A 106 5.35 -14.09 -22.22
CA GLN A 106 4.89 -14.34 -20.86
C GLN A 106 4.65 -13.01 -20.14
N PHE A 107 3.94 -13.09 -19.01
CA PHE A 107 3.81 -11.96 -18.11
C PHE A 107 5.13 -11.74 -17.37
N GLU A 108 5.69 -10.54 -17.53
CA GLU A 108 6.93 -10.11 -16.89
C GLU A 108 6.60 -9.35 -15.60
N ASN A 109 7.33 -9.66 -14.53
CA ASN A 109 7.18 -8.96 -13.26
C ASN A 109 7.84 -7.57 -13.32
N PRO A 110 7.28 -6.58 -12.60
CA PRO A 110 7.89 -5.27 -12.50
C PRO A 110 9.10 -5.26 -11.56
N GLU A 111 10.06 -4.43 -11.90
CA GLU A 111 11.13 -3.93 -11.04
C GLU A 111 10.73 -2.55 -10.50
N PHE A 112 10.85 -2.36 -9.19
CA PHE A 112 10.56 -1.10 -8.52
C PHE A 112 11.85 -0.39 -8.12
N SER A 113 11.88 0.94 -8.28
CA SER A 113 12.92 1.76 -7.66
C SER A 113 12.78 1.76 -6.12
N SER A 114 13.83 2.18 -5.41
CA SER A 114 13.78 2.43 -3.97
C SER A 114 12.62 3.34 -3.58
N ASP A 115 12.41 4.43 -4.31
CA ASP A 115 11.35 5.41 -4.04
C ASP A 115 9.96 4.81 -4.27
N SER A 116 9.79 4.04 -5.33
CA SER A 116 8.51 3.37 -5.62
C SER A 116 8.21 2.33 -4.55
N THR A 117 9.22 1.54 -4.16
CA THR A 117 9.14 0.58 -3.05
C THR A 117 8.72 1.26 -1.76
N MET A 118 9.40 2.35 -1.37
CA MET A 118 9.11 3.08 -0.15
C MET A 118 7.68 3.64 -0.15
N ARG A 119 7.19 4.15 -1.29
CA ARG A 119 5.80 4.61 -1.43
C ARG A 119 4.80 3.47 -1.25
N ILE A 120 5.04 2.32 -1.89
CA ILE A 120 4.18 1.13 -1.79
C ILE A 120 4.05 0.68 -0.32
N LEU A 121 5.17 0.62 0.39
CA LEU A 121 5.23 0.16 1.77
C LEU A 121 4.64 1.16 2.75
N ASN A 122 4.87 2.46 2.58
CA ASN A 122 4.23 3.51 3.38
C ASN A 122 2.71 3.46 3.27
N ASN A 123 2.19 3.38 2.04
CA ASN A 123 0.75 3.29 1.83
C ASN A 123 0.14 2.04 2.49
N LEU A 124 0.86 0.91 2.41
CA LEU A 124 0.44 -0.33 3.04
C LEU A 124 0.47 -0.24 4.57
N ALA A 125 1.54 0.31 5.16
CA ALA A 125 1.67 0.52 6.59
C ALA A 125 0.53 1.41 7.12
N GLN A 126 0.26 2.53 6.45
CA GLN A 126 -0.85 3.42 6.78
C GLN A 126 -2.20 2.70 6.69
N CYS A 127 -2.42 1.91 5.64
CA CYS A 127 -3.64 1.11 5.50
C CYS A 127 -3.84 0.13 6.66
N ILE A 128 -2.75 -0.54 7.09
CA ILE A 128 -2.75 -1.45 8.24
C ILE A 128 -3.07 -0.70 9.53
N LEU A 129 -2.35 0.40 9.79
CA LEU A 129 -2.50 1.22 10.99
C LEU A 129 -3.92 1.74 11.16
N HIS A 130 -4.50 2.24 10.07
CA HIS A 130 -5.89 2.68 10.04
C HIS A 130 -6.86 1.52 10.25
N SER A 131 -6.67 0.41 9.51
CA SER A 131 -7.60 -0.71 9.50
C SER A 131 -7.68 -1.44 10.83
N TYR A 132 -6.54 -1.65 11.50
CA TYR A 132 -6.43 -2.56 12.65
C TYR A 132 -6.15 -1.87 13.98
N TYR A 133 -5.64 -0.64 13.96
CA TYR A 133 -5.24 0.07 15.19
C TYR A 133 -5.98 1.40 15.40
N GLY A 134 -6.99 1.70 14.57
CA GLY A 134 -7.88 2.83 14.77
C GLY A 134 -7.17 4.18 14.70
N HIS A 135 -6.09 4.28 13.91
CA HIS A 135 -5.34 5.52 13.82
C HIS A 135 -6.19 6.62 13.15
N ASN A 136 -6.63 7.60 13.95
CA ASN A 136 -7.43 8.74 13.52
C ASN A 136 -6.55 9.82 12.88
N PHE A 137 -6.32 9.73 11.56
CA PHE A 137 -5.92 10.89 10.78
C PHE A 137 -7.15 11.50 10.11
N ARG A 138 -7.38 12.80 10.36
CA ARG A 138 -8.25 13.66 9.55
C ARG A 138 -7.78 13.54 8.10
N LYS A 139 -8.57 12.84 7.26
CA LYS A 139 -8.27 12.53 5.86
C LYS A 139 -6.90 11.85 5.71
N MET A 140 -6.90 10.54 5.42
CA MET A 140 -5.75 9.95 4.71
C MET A 140 -5.38 10.93 3.59
N PRO A 141 -4.13 11.42 3.49
CA PRO A 141 -3.62 11.63 2.16
C PRO A 141 -3.71 10.23 1.57
N VAL A 142 -4.78 9.97 0.82
CA VAL A 142 -4.59 9.25 -0.43
C VAL A 142 -3.49 10.08 -1.04
N ALA A 143 -2.23 9.68 -0.82
CA ALA A 143 -1.13 10.20 -1.61
C ALA A 143 -1.73 10.09 -3.00
N PRO A 144 -1.91 11.23 -3.70
CA PRO A 144 -2.54 11.22 -4.99
C PRO A 144 -1.95 10.02 -5.70
N VAL A 145 -2.78 9.24 -6.41
CA VAL A 145 -2.24 8.44 -7.48
C VAL A 145 -1.47 9.47 -8.28
N VAL A 146 -0.17 9.67 -7.97
CA VAL A 146 0.64 10.79 -8.46
C VAL A 146 0.40 10.68 -9.91
N GLY A 147 -0.29 11.64 -10.52
CA GLY A 147 -1.01 11.45 -11.78
C GLY A 147 -0.08 10.71 -12.73
N LEU A 148 -0.16 9.38 -12.70
CA LEU A 148 0.83 8.52 -13.31
C LEU A 148 0.17 8.34 -14.67
N ASN A 149 0.13 9.49 -15.34
CA ASN A 149 -0.67 9.86 -16.47
C ASN A 149 0.15 9.33 -17.62
N GLY A 150 -0.16 8.10 -17.97
CA GLY A 150 0.44 7.40 -19.08
C GLY A 150 -0.62 6.48 -19.67
N PRO A 151 -0.56 6.24 -21.00
CA PRO A 151 -1.46 5.30 -21.65
C PRO A 151 -1.39 3.95 -20.93
N HIS A 152 -2.53 3.48 -20.44
CA HIS A 152 -2.62 2.16 -19.84
C HIS A 152 -2.72 1.13 -20.96
N ASP A 153 -1.67 0.35 -21.15
CA ASP A 153 -1.71 -0.80 -22.06
C ASP A 153 -2.58 -1.92 -21.45
N ARG A 154 -3.88 -1.85 -21.75
CA ARG A 154 -4.86 -2.80 -21.23
C ARG A 154 -4.69 -4.19 -21.81
N SER A 155 -4.31 -4.28 -23.09
CA SER A 155 -4.09 -5.55 -23.80
C SER A 155 -3.00 -6.40 -23.16
N ASN A 156 -1.95 -5.76 -22.64
CA ASN A 156 -0.79 -6.45 -22.10
C ASN A 156 -0.76 -6.48 -20.56
N CYS A 157 -1.78 -5.98 -19.86
CA CYS A 157 -1.79 -5.93 -18.41
C CYS A 157 -2.50 -7.15 -17.80
N GLU A 158 -1.82 -7.89 -16.91
CA GLU A 158 -2.39 -9.07 -16.25
C GLU A 158 -3.67 -8.70 -15.49
N ALA A 159 -3.65 -7.60 -14.72
CA ALA A 159 -4.82 -7.13 -14.01
C ALA A 159 -6.00 -6.76 -14.94
N CYS A 160 -5.74 -6.27 -16.16
CA CYS A 160 -6.81 -6.06 -17.14
C CYS A 160 -7.42 -7.37 -17.63
N THR A 161 -6.60 -8.41 -17.86
CA THR A 161 -7.10 -9.73 -18.28
C THR A 161 -8.01 -10.39 -17.24
N LEU A 162 -7.86 -10.00 -15.97
CA LEU A 162 -8.70 -10.43 -14.86
C LEU A 162 -9.85 -9.45 -14.56
N GLY A 163 -10.06 -8.42 -15.39
CA GLY A 163 -11.13 -7.43 -15.21
C GLY A 163 -10.92 -6.43 -14.06
N ILE A 164 -9.72 -6.36 -13.48
CA ILE A 164 -9.41 -5.58 -12.27
C ILE A 164 -9.21 -4.09 -12.60
N CYS A 165 -8.68 -3.78 -13.78
CA CYS A 165 -8.31 -2.43 -14.19
C CYS A 165 -9.44 -1.61 -14.82
N VAL A 166 -10.71 -1.82 -14.41
CA VAL A 166 -11.88 -1.14 -15.00
C VAL A 166 -11.62 0.35 -15.22
N ARG A 167 -12.00 0.87 -16.41
CA ARG A 167 -11.90 2.29 -16.83
C ARG A 167 -12.26 3.19 -15.64
N GLY A 168 -11.57 4.31 -15.45
CA GLY A 168 -11.99 5.31 -14.46
C GLY A 168 -13.50 5.52 -14.53
N SER A 169 -14.21 5.01 -13.52
CA SER A 169 -15.66 5.03 -13.37
C SER A 169 -15.85 5.53 -11.93
N GLN A 170 -16.33 6.73 -11.62
CA GLN A 170 -17.46 7.41 -12.27
C GLN A 170 -18.53 6.38 -12.63
N VAL A 171 -19.01 5.65 -11.62
CA VAL A 171 -20.31 4.99 -11.72
C VAL A 171 -21.35 6.12 -11.67
N PRO A 172 -22.27 6.22 -12.65
CA PRO A 172 -23.38 7.16 -12.58
C PRO A 172 -24.19 6.90 -11.32
N ILE A 173 -24.51 7.97 -10.58
CA ILE A 173 -25.40 7.94 -9.43
C ILE A 173 -26.76 7.40 -9.90
N LYS A 174 -27.04 6.12 -9.69
CA LYS A 174 -28.41 5.67 -9.50
C LYS A 174 -28.69 5.79 -8.00
N LYS A 175 -29.53 6.77 -7.63
CA LYS A 175 -30.10 6.89 -6.29
C LYS A 175 -30.70 5.53 -5.87
N PRO A 176 -30.24 4.90 -4.78
CA PRO A 176 -30.94 3.76 -4.22
C PRO A 176 -32.18 4.28 -3.48
N THR A 177 -33.35 3.87 -3.97
CA THR A 177 -34.62 3.91 -3.23
C THR A 177 -34.45 3.15 -1.92
N GLU A 178 -34.92 3.76 -0.83
CA GLU A 178 -34.79 3.29 0.55
C GLU A 178 -35.45 1.92 0.78
N SER A 179 -34.70 0.98 1.36
CA SER A 179 -35.22 -0.12 2.19
C SER A 179 -34.13 -0.71 3.13
N PRO A 180 -34.49 -1.29 4.30
CA PRO A 180 -33.58 -1.47 5.46
C PRO A 180 -32.74 -2.77 5.43
N PRO A 181 -31.76 -2.94 6.34
CA PRO A 181 -30.53 -3.70 6.09
C PRO A 181 -30.58 -5.16 6.54
N SER A 182 -29.89 -6.04 5.80
CA SER A 182 -29.54 -7.39 6.26
C SER A 182 -28.05 -7.70 6.04
N GLY A 183 -27.31 -7.80 7.15
CA GLY A 183 -26.01 -8.50 7.24
C GLY A 183 -24.75 -7.63 7.11
N PRO A 184 -23.65 -7.96 7.83
CA PRO A 184 -22.37 -7.29 7.69
C PRO A 184 -21.70 -7.69 6.37
N ASN A 185 -21.81 -6.79 5.39
CA ASN A 185 -21.12 -6.86 4.11
C ASN A 185 -19.59 -7.00 4.32
N PRO A 186 -18.88 -7.95 3.66
CA PRO A 186 -17.42 -8.03 3.73
C PRO A 186 -16.83 -6.69 3.27
N ARG A 187 -16.28 -5.92 4.23
CA ARG A 187 -15.78 -4.56 4.00
C ARG A 187 -14.63 -4.57 2.99
N PHE A 188 -14.97 -4.43 1.71
CA PHE A 188 -14.08 -3.96 0.67
C PHE A 188 -13.73 -2.51 0.99
N LEU A 189 -12.52 -2.28 1.49
CA LEU A 189 -11.98 -0.92 1.57
C LEU A 189 -11.32 -0.60 0.23
N ILE A 190 -12.13 -0.16 -0.75
CA ILE A 190 -11.58 0.46 -1.95
C ILE A 190 -11.53 1.96 -1.72
N PHE A 191 -10.34 2.49 -1.44
CA PHE A 191 -10.12 3.93 -1.34
C PHE A 191 -9.91 4.49 -2.76
N TYR A 192 -10.92 5.21 -3.27
CA TYR A 192 -10.78 6.02 -4.48
C TYR A 192 -10.67 7.49 -4.07
N GLY A 193 -9.59 8.16 -4.47
CA GLY A 193 -9.43 9.60 -4.33
C GLY A 193 -10.29 10.33 -5.35
N ASN A 194 -11.22 11.15 -4.87
CA ASN A 194 -11.84 12.21 -5.68
C ASN A 194 -11.12 13.53 -5.38
N GLU A 195 -11.11 14.40 -6.39
CA GLU A 195 -10.47 15.72 -6.42
C GLU A 195 -10.85 16.58 -5.20
N ILE A 196 -9.85 17.27 -4.63
CA ILE A 196 -10.03 18.22 -3.52
C ILE A 196 -10.44 19.57 -4.14
N PRO A 197 -11.63 20.13 -3.85
CA PRO A 197 -11.87 21.55 -4.04
C PRO A 197 -10.88 22.29 -3.12
N GLY A 198 -10.10 23.23 -3.67
CA GLY A 198 -9.04 23.91 -2.92
C GLY A 198 -9.54 24.43 -1.57
N ASP A 199 -9.00 23.87 -0.48
CA ASP A 199 -9.28 24.32 0.88
C ASP A 199 -8.50 25.62 1.16
N PRO A 200 -9.07 26.57 1.92
CA PRO A 200 -8.43 27.84 2.28
C PRO A 200 -7.22 27.64 3.22
N PRO A 201 -6.38 28.67 3.44
CA PRO A 201 -5.16 28.56 4.24
C PRO A 201 -5.44 28.10 5.68
N LEU A 202 -4.56 27.22 6.19
CA LEU A 202 -4.65 26.67 7.54
C LEU A 202 -4.27 27.72 8.61
N GLU A 203 -5.22 28.06 9.48
CA GLU A 203 -4.92 28.71 10.76
C GLU A 203 -4.71 27.65 11.85
N PHE A 204 -3.57 27.71 12.54
CA PHE A 204 -3.24 26.81 13.65
C PHE A 204 -3.97 27.24 14.93
N THR A 205 -4.62 26.30 15.61
CA THR A 205 -5.25 26.58 16.91
C THR A 205 -4.21 26.55 18.04
N SER A 206 -4.49 27.26 19.14
CA SER A 206 -3.59 27.27 20.30
C SER A 206 -3.35 25.87 20.89
N ASP A 207 -4.33 24.97 20.78
CA ASP A 207 -4.19 23.58 21.21
C ASP A 207 -3.19 22.78 20.35
N ASP A 208 -3.14 23.07 19.05
CA ASP A 208 -2.17 22.44 18.14
C ASP A 208 -0.74 22.89 18.47
N ILE A 209 -0.57 24.17 18.80
CA ILE A 209 0.70 24.75 19.23
C ILE A 209 1.16 24.13 20.55
N ILE A 210 0.26 24.05 21.55
CA ILE A 210 0.56 23.44 22.86
C ILE A 210 1.02 21.98 22.70
N ARG A 211 0.34 21.20 21.85
CA ARG A 211 0.71 19.81 21.60
C ARG A 211 2.11 19.68 21.00
N ILE A 212 2.45 20.52 20.01
CA ILE A 212 3.79 20.53 19.40
C ILE A 212 4.86 20.84 20.46
N PHE A 213 4.63 21.83 21.31
CA PHE A 213 5.56 22.16 22.39
C PHE A 213 5.68 21.02 23.42
N CYS A 214 4.58 20.38 23.80
CA CYS A 214 4.64 19.23 24.70
C CYS A 214 5.46 18.08 24.11
N PHE A 215 5.26 17.72 22.84
CA PHE A 215 6.04 16.68 22.18
C PHE A 215 7.53 17.01 22.11
N ALA A 216 7.88 18.26 21.77
CA ALA A 216 9.26 18.71 21.75
C ALA A 216 9.92 18.63 23.14
N LEU A 217 9.21 19.04 24.20
CA LEU A 217 9.69 18.96 25.57
C LEU A 217 9.90 17.51 26.03
N PHE A 218 8.96 16.60 25.74
CA PHE A 218 9.13 15.18 26.05
C PHE A 218 10.34 14.58 25.34
N PHE A 219 10.55 14.94 24.07
CA PHE A 219 11.69 14.47 23.29
C PHE A 219 13.03 14.98 23.84
N ILE A 220 13.10 16.25 24.25
CA ILE A 220 14.29 16.84 24.87
C ILE A 220 14.58 16.18 26.22
N VAL A 221 13.56 16.00 27.07
CA VAL A 221 13.70 15.32 28.37
C VAL A 221 14.21 13.89 28.18
N TRP A 222 13.68 13.16 27.19
CA TRP A 222 14.12 11.82 26.85
C TRP A 222 15.60 11.79 26.43
N ILE A 223 16.03 12.71 25.56
CA ILE A 223 17.44 12.84 25.15
C ILE A 223 18.35 13.10 26.37
N VAL A 224 17.95 13.98 27.28
CA VAL A 224 18.73 14.31 28.49
C VAL A 224 18.85 13.10 29.41
N ILE A 225 17.77 12.34 29.60
CA ILE A 225 17.78 11.10 30.40
C ILE A 225 18.72 10.07 29.77
N CYS A 226 18.63 9.85 28.46
CA CYS A 226 19.51 8.93 27.74
C CYS A 226 20.98 9.37 27.84
N ALA A 227 21.27 10.67 27.72
CA ALA A 227 22.62 11.21 27.85
C ALA A 227 23.18 11.05 29.27
N LYS A 228 22.33 11.18 30.31
CA LYS A 228 22.73 11.01 31.72
C LYS A 228 22.99 9.54 32.06
N GLN A 229 22.16 8.62 31.56
CA GLN A 229 22.36 7.18 31.73
C GLN A 229 23.61 6.65 31.02
N ASN A 230 24.01 7.28 29.91
CA ASN A 230 25.24 6.90 29.20
C ASN A 230 26.52 7.33 29.95
N LYS A 231 26.44 8.39 30.78
CA LYS A 231 27.57 8.87 31.59
C LYS A 231 27.78 8.10 32.90
N SER A 232 26.79 7.32 33.36
CA SER A 232 26.89 6.53 34.60
C SER A 232 27.46 5.11 34.41
N ASN A 233 27.86 4.77 33.18
CA ASN A 233 28.42 3.45 32.82
C ASN A 233 29.93 3.49 32.50
N TRP A 234 30.63 4.55 32.93
CA TRP A 234 32.08 4.74 32.92
C TRP A 234 32.50 5.39 34.24
#